data_AF-A0A348PEN6-F1
#
_entry.id   AF-A0A348PEN6-F1
#
_cell.length_a   1.000
_cell.length_b   1.000
_cell.length_c   1.000
_cell.angle_alpha   90.00
_cell.angle_beta   90.00
_cell.angle_gamma   90.00
#
_symmetry.space_group_name_H-M   'P 1'
#
loop_
_entity.id
_entity.type
_entity.pdbx_description
1 polymer ?
#
loop_
_entity_poly.entity_id
_entity_poly.type
_entity_poly.pdbx_seq_one_letter_code
_entity_poly.pdbx_strand_id
1 'polypeptide(L)'
;MKFVCARVLRGCAAGLASLLAMVAVLVCTQVAHAQAVPPKVQLSPAVRAALQSPALTDQERAALRLRHGTWDEGDLTTPADRARAALAIADFASAALADPAAPAAVRAEALIAAGRPQDALALVEKATDSRGVLMRALALDALGRTADGTAAALAAKEAGEQNGATRDEQMDAIEATALLARLQGRPSRDWQSMLDALAKLRDADQLDPRPRLLEGRLLVQKDRFEDGVAALQE
;
A
#
# COMPACT_ATOMS: atom_id res chain seq x y z
N MET A 1 -50.11 51.97 -46.89
CA MET A 1 -48.67 52.21 -46.67
C MET A 1 -48.23 51.44 -45.44
N LYS A 2 -47.10 50.69 -45.54
CA LYS A 2 -46.33 50.06 -44.43
C LYS A 2 -46.99 48.79 -43.82
N PHE A 3 -46.42 47.59 -43.72
CA PHE A 3 -45.08 47.02 -43.92
C PHE A 3 -45.23 45.52 -44.28
N VAL A 4 -44.52 45.07 -45.32
CA VAL A 4 -44.10 43.67 -45.51
C VAL A 4 -42.69 43.58 -44.93
N CYS A 5 -42.45 42.82 -43.86
CA CYS A 5 -41.15 42.19 -43.57
C CYS A 5 -41.21 41.31 -42.31
N ALA A 6 -40.38 40.27 -42.29
CA ALA A 6 -40.00 39.46 -41.12
C ALA A 6 -40.97 38.35 -40.64
N ARG A 7 -41.22 37.36 -41.49
CA ARG A 7 -41.66 36.01 -41.01
C ARG A 7 -40.79 34.83 -41.46
N VAL A 8 -39.61 35.08 -42.04
CA VAL A 8 -38.76 34.02 -42.63
C VAL A 8 -37.46 33.75 -41.84
N LEU A 9 -37.27 34.33 -40.65
CA LEU A 9 -36.00 34.21 -39.91
C LEU A 9 -36.03 33.38 -38.61
N ARG A 10 -37.12 32.67 -38.31
CA ARG A 10 -37.21 31.84 -37.08
C ARG A 10 -37.09 30.32 -37.28
N GLY A 11 -36.90 29.85 -38.52
CA GLY A 11 -36.83 28.41 -38.82
C GLY A 11 -35.43 27.80 -38.80
N CYS A 12 -34.36 28.57 -39.06
CA CYS A 12 -33.02 28.01 -39.24
C CYS A 12 -32.15 27.93 -37.97
N ALA A 13 -32.57 28.58 -36.87
CA ALA A 13 -31.77 28.61 -35.64
C ALA A 13 -31.97 27.38 -34.73
N ALA A 14 -33.09 26.66 -34.86
CA ALA A 14 -33.41 25.53 -33.98
C ALA A 14 -32.74 24.20 -34.43
N GLY A 15 -32.45 24.05 -35.73
CA GLY A 15 -31.83 22.82 -36.26
C GLY A 15 -30.32 22.73 -36.03
N LEU A 16 -29.61 23.86 -36.04
CA LEU A 16 -28.16 23.91 -35.81
C LEU A 16 -27.78 23.77 -34.33
N ALA A 17 -28.65 24.22 -33.42
CA ALA A 17 -28.40 24.10 -31.98
C ALA A 17 -28.53 22.65 -31.46
N SER A 18 -29.43 21.84 -32.04
CA SER A 18 -29.59 20.43 -31.64
C SER A 18 -28.48 19.52 -32.16
N LEU A 19 -27.88 19.82 -33.32
CA LEU A 19 -26.75 19.03 -33.85
C LEU A 19 -25.43 19.33 -33.13
N LEU A 20 -25.20 20.58 -32.69
CA LEU A 20 -24.01 20.94 -31.90
C LEU A 20 -24.06 20.42 -30.45
N ALA A 21 -25.26 20.31 -29.86
CA ALA A 21 -25.43 19.72 -28.53
C ALA A 21 -25.21 18.20 -28.53
N MET A 22 -25.50 17.51 -29.65
CA MET A 22 -25.29 16.06 -29.75
C MET A 22 -23.83 15.68 -30.06
N VAL A 23 -23.05 16.58 -30.67
CA VAL A 23 -21.60 16.38 -30.89
C VAL A 23 -20.75 16.78 -29.68
N ALA A 24 -21.22 17.72 -28.84
CA ALA A 24 -20.50 18.13 -27.63
C ALA A 24 -20.58 17.12 -26.46
N VAL A 25 -21.50 16.16 -26.49
CA VAL A 25 -21.58 15.09 -25.47
C VAL A 25 -20.70 13.89 -25.83
N LEU A 26 -20.20 13.79 -27.08
CA LEU A 26 -19.37 12.67 -27.53
C LEU A 26 -17.86 12.95 -27.59
N VAL A 27 -17.42 14.19 -27.38
CA VAL A 27 -16.02 14.59 -27.48
C VAL A 27 -15.63 15.36 -26.23
N CYS A 28 -14.61 14.88 -25.52
CA CYS A 28 -14.12 15.31 -24.19
C CYS A 28 -14.94 14.72 -23.03
N THR A 29 -14.59 13.60 -22.39
CA THR A 29 -13.25 13.09 -22.12
C THR A 29 -13.32 11.59 -21.85
N GLN A 30 -13.05 10.78 -22.88
CA GLN A 30 -12.32 9.54 -22.61
C GLN A 30 -10.90 9.95 -22.23
N VAL A 31 -10.70 10.42 -20.99
CA VAL A 31 -9.40 10.31 -20.37
C VAL A 31 -9.18 8.81 -20.31
N ALA A 32 -8.39 8.29 -21.25
CA ALA A 32 -7.76 7.01 -21.05
C ALA A 32 -6.97 7.17 -19.75
N HIS A 33 -7.54 6.69 -18.64
CA HIS A 33 -6.75 6.51 -17.44
C HIS A 33 -5.61 5.62 -17.88
N ALA A 34 -4.41 6.19 -17.98
CA ALA A 34 -3.21 5.40 -18.13
C ALA A 34 -3.31 4.34 -17.04
N GLN A 35 -3.22 3.06 -17.42
CA GLN A 35 -3.34 1.97 -16.46
C GLN A 35 -2.21 2.16 -15.44
N ALA A 36 -2.54 2.74 -14.27
CA ALA A 36 -1.56 3.16 -13.27
C ALA A 36 -0.76 1.95 -12.74
N VAL A 37 -1.39 0.78 -12.80
CA VAL A 37 -0.77 -0.51 -12.50
C VAL A 37 -0.26 -1.11 -13.82
N PRO A 38 1.08 -1.24 -14.02
CA PRO A 38 1.59 -1.87 -15.21
C PRO A 38 1.12 -3.34 -15.29
N PRO A 39 0.86 -3.87 -16.51
CA PRO A 39 0.38 -5.25 -16.68
C PRO A 39 1.39 -6.30 -16.22
N LYS A 40 2.67 -5.92 -16.09
CA LYS A 40 3.74 -6.74 -15.53
C LYS A 40 4.80 -5.85 -14.90
N VAL A 41 4.98 -5.96 -13.59
CA VAL A 41 6.14 -5.38 -12.89
C VAL A 41 7.35 -6.26 -13.21
N GLN A 42 8.45 -5.64 -13.67
CA GLN A 42 9.69 -6.35 -13.96
C GLN A 42 10.67 -6.11 -12.81
N LEU A 43 11.36 -7.17 -12.38
CA LEU A 43 12.42 -7.02 -11.37
C LEU A 43 13.50 -6.06 -11.86
N SER A 44 13.92 -5.16 -10.97
CA SER A 44 15.02 -4.25 -11.24
C SER A 44 16.30 -5.03 -11.65
N PRO A 45 17.19 -4.42 -12.45
CA PRO A 45 18.46 -5.05 -12.82
C PRO A 45 19.28 -5.52 -11.61
N ALA A 46 19.25 -4.77 -10.51
CA ALA A 46 19.95 -5.11 -9.27
C ALA A 46 19.40 -6.38 -8.63
N VAL A 47 18.07 -6.53 -8.54
CA VAL A 47 17.43 -7.74 -7.99
C VAL A 47 17.71 -8.96 -8.87
N ARG A 48 17.63 -8.80 -10.20
CA ARG A 48 17.97 -9.89 -11.14
C ARG A 48 19.43 -10.33 -10.99
N ALA A 49 20.35 -9.38 -10.88
CA ALA A 49 21.77 -9.69 -10.65
C ALA A 49 21.99 -10.38 -9.29
N ALA A 50 21.33 -9.92 -8.23
CA ALA A 50 21.40 -10.53 -6.91
C ALA A 50 20.89 -11.98 -6.91
N LEU A 51 19.76 -12.26 -7.57
CA LEU A 51 19.22 -13.62 -7.70
C LEU A 51 20.15 -14.59 -8.44
N GLN A 52 20.96 -14.08 -9.36
CA GLN A 52 21.97 -14.84 -10.10
C GLN A 52 23.30 -14.97 -9.36
N SER A 53 23.47 -14.28 -8.23
CA SER A 53 24.71 -14.27 -7.48
C SER A 53 24.98 -15.65 -6.86
N PRO A 54 26.20 -16.19 -7.01
CA PRO A 54 26.61 -17.40 -6.30
C PRO A 54 26.84 -17.14 -4.80
N ALA A 55 26.84 -15.88 -4.35
CA ALA A 55 26.99 -15.53 -2.94
C ALA A 55 25.73 -15.79 -2.11
N LEU A 56 24.55 -15.92 -2.75
CA LEU A 56 23.31 -16.26 -2.05
C LEU A 56 23.16 -17.77 -1.91
N THR A 57 22.84 -18.20 -0.70
CA THR A 57 22.30 -19.55 -0.46
C THR A 57 20.92 -19.70 -1.12
N ASP A 58 20.48 -20.95 -1.29
CA ASP A 58 19.15 -21.23 -1.85
C ASP A 58 18.03 -20.64 -0.99
N GLN A 59 18.20 -20.67 0.34
CA GLN A 59 17.25 -20.07 1.27
C GLN A 59 17.19 -18.54 1.15
N GLU A 60 18.34 -17.86 1.04
CA GLU A 60 18.37 -16.40 0.85
C GLU A 60 17.78 -16.00 -0.51
N ARG A 61 18.02 -16.81 -1.55
CA ARG A 61 17.45 -16.61 -2.88
C ARG A 61 15.93 -16.77 -2.88
N ALA A 62 15.43 -17.82 -2.22
CA ALA A 62 13.99 -18.04 -2.01
C ALA A 62 13.36 -16.87 -1.24
N ALA A 63 13.99 -16.43 -0.15
CA ALA A 63 13.53 -15.27 0.62
C ALA A 63 13.50 -13.97 -0.21
N LEU A 64 14.49 -13.76 -1.08
CA LEU A 64 14.52 -12.61 -1.99
C LEU A 64 13.39 -12.69 -3.02
N ARG A 65 13.13 -13.84 -3.64
CA ARG A 65 11.99 -14.03 -4.54
C ARG A 65 10.66 -13.78 -3.84
N LEU A 66 10.50 -14.30 -2.63
CA LEU A 66 9.33 -14.11 -1.79
C LEU A 66 9.07 -12.62 -1.52
N ARG A 67 10.10 -11.86 -1.15
CA ARG A 67 9.99 -10.40 -0.94
C ARG A 67 9.52 -9.65 -2.19
N HIS A 68 9.88 -10.12 -3.38
CA HIS A 68 9.60 -9.44 -4.65
C HIS A 68 8.41 -9.98 -5.44
N GLY A 69 7.59 -10.90 -4.91
CA GLY A 69 6.45 -11.39 -5.69
C GLY A 69 6.77 -12.45 -6.74
N THR A 70 7.98 -13.03 -6.73
CA THR A 70 8.47 -13.90 -7.82
C THR A 70 8.81 -15.32 -7.38
N TRP A 71 8.26 -15.73 -6.24
CA TRP A 71 8.45 -17.06 -5.68
C TRP A 71 7.69 -18.14 -6.47
N ASP A 72 8.16 -19.38 -6.35
CA ASP A 72 7.43 -20.57 -6.75
C ASP A 72 7.14 -21.48 -5.54
N GLU A 73 6.44 -22.60 -5.76
CA GLU A 73 6.08 -23.55 -4.69
C GLU A 73 7.30 -24.11 -3.95
N GLY A 74 8.44 -24.23 -4.63
CA GLY A 74 9.70 -24.71 -4.05
C GLY A 74 10.31 -23.73 -3.05
N ASP A 75 10.02 -22.44 -3.17
CA ASP A 75 10.46 -21.42 -2.21
C ASP A 75 9.63 -21.47 -0.90
N LEU A 76 8.41 -22.04 -0.91
CA LEU A 76 7.43 -21.99 0.19
C LEU A 76 7.59 -23.12 1.22
N THR A 77 8.80 -23.26 1.75
CA THR A 77 9.19 -24.40 2.57
C THR A 77 8.59 -24.39 3.99
N THR A 78 8.39 -23.21 4.58
CA THR A 78 7.87 -23.07 5.95
C THR A 78 6.42 -22.59 6.00
N PRO A 79 5.67 -22.84 7.10
CA PRO A 79 4.36 -22.22 7.33
C PRO A 79 4.40 -20.69 7.23
N ALA A 80 5.50 -20.08 7.69
CA ALA A 80 5.69 -18.64 7.61
C ALA A 80 5.79 -18.15 6.15
N ASP A 81 6.52 -18.87 5.29
CA ASP A 81 6.66 -18.48 3.87
C ASP A 81 5.33 -18.63 3.14
N ARG A 82 4.60 -19.72 3.36
CA ARG A 82 3.25 -19.93 2.80
C ARG A 82 2.27 -18.84 3.25
N ALA A 83 2.29 -18.46 4.52
CA ALA A 83 1.42 -17.40 5.05
C ALA A 83 1.77 -16.03 4.46
N ARG A 84 3.07 -15.70 4.34
CA ARG A 84 3.53 -14.46 3.70
C ARG A 84 3.14 -14.42 2.22
N ALA A 85 3.29 -15.53 1.50
CA ALA A 85 2.89 -15.65 0.10
C ALA A 85 1.38 -15.42 -0.08
N ALA A 86 0.55 -16.08 0.74
CA ALA A 86 -0.90 -15.91 0.72
C ALA A 86 -1.31 -14.45 1.01
N LEU A 87 -0.70 -13.83 2.02
CA LEU A 87 -0.93 -12.41 2.36
C LEU A 87 -0.55 -11.49 1.19
N ALA A 88 0.60 -11.72 0.56
CA ALA A 88 1.12 -10.86 -0.52
C ALA A 88 0.25 -10.88 -1.79
N ILE A 89 -0.46 -11.97 -2.06
CA ILE A 89 -1.43 -12.06 -3.17
C ILE A 89 -2.89 -11.81 -2.75
N ALA A 90 -3.10 -11.39 -1.49
CA ALA A 90 -4.42 -11.18 -0.89
C ALA A 90 -5.35 -12.42 -0.90
N ASP A 91 -4.79 -13.64 -0.85
CA ASP A 91 -5.56 -14.87 -0.66
C ASP A 91 -5.89 -15.07 0.83
N PHE A 92 -6.80 -14.25 1.34
CA PHE A 92 -7.19 -14.27 2.76
C PHE A 92 -7.95 -15.54 3.18
N ALA A 93 -8.37 -16.38 2.23
CA ALA A 93 -9.01 -17.66 2.50
C ALA A 93 -8.02 -18.83 2.61
N SER A 94 -6.73 -18.59 2.33
CA SER A 94 -5.68 -19.61 2.37
C SER A 94 -5.59 -20.29 3.74
N ALA A 95 -5.52 -21.62 3.75
CA ALA A 95 -5.26 -22.40 4.96
C ALA A 95 -3.92 -22.03 5.63
N ALA A 96 -2.96 -21.49 4.87
CA ALA A 96 -1.68 -21.04 5.41
C ALA A 96 -1.83 -19.88 6.42
N LEU A 97 -2.87 -19.05 6.31
CA LEU A 97 -3.16 -17.96 7.24
C LEU A 97 -3.90 -18.44 8.50
N ALA A 98 -4.46 -19.64 8.47
CA ALA A 98 -5.06 -20.28 9.64
C ALA A 98 -4.04 -21.12 10.43
N ASP A 99 -2.91 -21.50 9.83
CA ASP A 99 -1.88 -22.34 10.44
C ASP A 99 -1.31 -21.67 11.72
N PRO A 100 -1.42 -22.31 12.91
CA PRO A 100 -0.88 -21.77 14.14
C PRO A 100 0.65 -21.65 14.15
N ALA A 101 1.35 -22.37 13.28
CA ALA A 101 2.80 -22.24 13.12
C ALA A 101 3.21 -21.03 12.27
N ALA A 102 2.28 -20.38 11.57
CA ALA A 102 2.56 -19.11 10.90
C ALA A 102 2.63 -17.96 11.92
N PRO A 103 3.48 -16.94 11.69
CA PRO A 103 3.64 -15.82 12.62
C PRO A 103 2.30 -15.14 12.94
N ALA A 104 2.03 -14.91 14.22
CA ALA A 104 0.78 -14.33 14.68
C ALA A 104 0.49 -12.96 14.03
N ALA A 105 1.52 -12.14 13.83
CA ALA A 105 1.37 -10.84 13.19
C ALA A 105 0.97 -10.93 11.70
N VAL A 106 1.50 -11.90 10.95
CA VAL A 106 1.11 -12.12 9.53
C VAL A 106 -0.36 -12.54 9.45
N ARG A 107 -0.78 -13.42 10.36
CA ARG A 107 -2.18 -13.87 10.45
C ARG A 107 -3.11 -12.73 10.86
N ALA A 108 -2.68 -11.89 11.80
CA ALA A 108 -3.42 -10.71 12.22
C ALA A 108 -3.55 -9.68 11.09
N GLU A 109 -2.50 -9.44 10.31
CA GLU A 109 -2.53 -8.56 9.15
C GLU A 109 -3.57 -9.01 8.13
N ALA A 110 -3.59 -10.31 7.80
CA ALA A 110 -4.60 -10.87 6.91
C ALA A 110 -6.02 -10.72 7.47
N LEU A 111 -6.22 -10.93 8.77
CA LEU A 111 -7.53 -10.75 9.42
C LEU A 111 -7.99 -9.30 9.39
N ILE A 112 -7.10 -8.32 9.60
CA ILE A 112 -7.41 -6.90 9.47
C ILE A 112 -7.83 -6.59 8.03
N ALA A 113 -7.05 -7.05 7.04
CA ALA A 113 -7.34 -6.84 5.62
C ALA A 113 -8.65 -7.51 5.18
N ALA A 114 -9.03 -8.63 5.78
CA ALA A 114 -10.30 -9.33 5.56
C ALA A 114 -11.49 -8.72 6.33
N GLY A 115 -11.30 -7.61 7.05
CA GLY A 115 -12.38 -6.96 7.82
C GLY A 115 -12.76 -7.68 9.11
N ARG A 116 -11.84 -8.47 9.70
CA ARG A 116 -12.01 -9.22 10.95
C ARG A 116 -11.08 -8.72 12.07
N PRO A 117 -11.13 -7.42 12.45
CA PRO A 117 -10.18 -6.85 13.39
C PRO A 117 -10.32 -7.38 14.82
N GLN A 118 -11.48 -7.88 15.24
CA GLN A 118 -11.65 -8.53 16.55
C GLN A 118 -10.79 -9.80 16.66
N ASP A 119 -10.80 -10.63 15.61
CA ASP A 119 -10.02 -11.87 15.57
C ASP A 119 -8.52 -11.58 15.49
N ALA A 120 -8.15 -10.55 14.71
CA ALA A 120 -6.77 -10.07 14.66
C ALA A 120 -6.28 -9.64 16.04
N LEU A 121 -7.07 -8.83 16.75
CA LEU A 121 -6.74 -8.35 18.09
C LEU A 121 -6.51 -9.52 19.07
N ALA A 122 -7.33 -10.56 19.02
CA ALA A 122 -7.16 -11.74 19.87
C ALA A 122 -5.81 -12.46 19.63
N LEU A 123 -5.28 -12.45 18.41
CA LEU A 123 -3.97 -13.06 18.10
C LEU A 123 -2.80 -12.24 18.65
N VAL A 124 -2.90 -10.92 18.66
CA VAL A 124 -1.78 -10.02 18.98
C VAL A 124 -1.95 -9.24 20.27
N GLU A 125 -2.98 -9.53 21.08
CA GLU A 125 -3.28 -8.85 22.35
C GLU A 125 -2.08 -8.85 23.32
N LYS A 126 -1.27 -9.91 23.30
CA LYS A 126 -0.11 -10.09 24.19
C LYS A 126 1.24 -10.02 23.48
N ALA A 127 1.26 -9.69 22.19
CA ALA A 127 2.50 -9.50 21.44
C ALA A 127 3.40 -8.42 22.08
N THR A 128 4.70 -8.67 22.05
CA THR A 128 5.71 -7.73 22.57
C THR A 128 6.72 -7.31 21.50
N ASP A 129 6.76 -8.02 20.38
CA ASP A 129 7.51 -7.64 19.19
C ASP A 129 6.85 -6.45 18.48
N SER A 130 7.65 -5.62 17.81
CA SER A 130 7.19 -4.41 17.12
C SER A 130 6.04 -4.69 16.16
N ARG A 131 6.14 -5.77 15.37
CA ARG A 131 5.18 -6.10 14.34
C ARG A 131 3.83 -6.47 14.95
N GLY A 132 3.82 -7.32 15.98
CA GLY A 132 2.60 -7.67 16.70
C GLY A 132 1.97 -6.47 17.41
N VAL A 133 2.78 -5.56 17.98
CA VAL A 133 2.28 -4.32 18.60
C VAL A 133 1.67 -3.38 17.55
N LEU A 134 2.29 -3.24 16.37
CA LEU A 134 1.72 -2.49 15.25
C LEU A 134 0.39 -3.10 14.78
N MET A 135 0.32 -4.42 14.61
CA MET A 135 -0.93 -5.11 14.24
C MET A 135 -2.02 -4.89 15.30
N ARG A 136 -1.66 -4.86 16.58
CA ARG A 136 -2.61 -4.53 17.65
C ARG A 136 -3.14 -3.11 17.48
N ALA A 137 -2.28 -2.14 17.19
CA ALA A 137 -2.69 -0.75 16.96
C ALA A 137 -3.67 -0.63 15.78
N LEU A 138 -3.36 -1.27 14.66
CA LEU A 138 -4.21 -1.29 13.46
C LEU A 138 -5.56 -1.98 13.71
N ALA A 139 -5.57 -3.10 14.44
CA ALA A 139 -6.81 -3.78 14.82
C ALA A 139 -7.67 -2.91 15.75
N LEU A 140 -7.08 -2.26 16.75
CA LEU A 140 -7.78 -1.36 17.67
C LEU A 140 -8.38 -0.15 16.95
N ASP A 141 -7.64 0.44 16.02
CA ASP A 141 -8.13 1.54 15.18
C ASP A 141 -9.31 1.10 14.31
N ALA A 142 -9.22 -0.07 13.65
CA ALA A 142 -10.30 -0.64 12.85
C ALA A 142 -11.58 -0.93 13.68
N LEU A 143 -11.44 -1.09 15.00
CA LEU A 143 -12.55 -1.27 15.94
C LEU A 143 -13.11 0.06 16.50
N GLY A 144 -12.53 1.20 16.13
CA GLY A 144 -12.87 2.50 16.69
C GLY A 144 -12.37 2.71 18.13
N ARG A 145 -11.47 1.86 18.63
CA ARG A 145 -10.86 1.97 19.98
C ARG A 145 -9.66 2.91 19.93
N THR A 146 -9.90 4.16 19.53
CA THR A 146 -8.86 5.13 19.18
C THR A 146 -7.83 5.39 20.29
N ALA A 147 -8.25 5.45 21.56
CA ALA A 147 -7.32 5.68 22.68
C ALA A 147 -6.31 4.53 22.83
N ASP A 148 -6.80 3.29 22.86
CA ASP A 148 -5.98 2.10 22.96
C ASP A 148 -5.09 1.93 21.71
N GLY A 149 -5.65 2.19 20.52
CA GLY A 149 -4.92 2.15 19.26
C GLY A 149 -3.78 3.17 19.19
N THR A 150 -4.03 4.39 19.71
CA THR A 150 -2.99 5.43 19.82
C THR A 150 -1.87 4.99 20.76
N ALA A 151 -2.20 4.41 21.92
CA ALA A 151 -1.19 3.93 22.87
C ALA A 151 -0.33 2.80 22.28
N ALA A 152 -0.95 1.83 21.59
CA ALA A 152 -0.23 0.76 20.92
C ALA A 152 0.65 1.28 19.76
N ALA A 153 0.15 2.24 18.98
CA ALA A 153 0.93 2.85 17.90
C ALA A 153 2.14 3.64 18.43
N LEU A 154 2.00 4.35 19.55
CA LEU A 154 3.14 5.00 20.21
C LEU A 154 4.20 3.99 20.64
N ALA A 155 3.80 2.86 21.23
CA ALA A 155 4.73 1.81 21.63
C ALA A 155 5.46 1.19 20.43
N ALA A 156 4.78 0.93 19.30
CA ALA A 156 5.42 0.45 18.08
C ALA A 156 6.41 1.47 17.49
N LYS A 157 6.04 2.76 17.48
CA LYS A 157 6.92 3.86 17.06
C LYS A 157 8.18 3.92 17.93
N GLU A 158 8.02 3.92 19.25
CA GLU A 158 9.13 3.99 20.20
C GLU A 158 10.09 2.81 20.05
N ALA A 159 9.58 1.60 19.78
CA ALA A 159 10.43 0.42 19.56
C ALA A 159 11.38 0.60 18.35
N GLY A 160 10.89 1.11 17.21
CA GLY A 160 11.72 1.32 16.03
C GLY A 160 12.61 2.58 16.06
N GLU A 161 12.38 3.50 17.00
CA GLU A 161 13.22 4.68 17.21
C GLU A 161 14.39 4.43 18.20
N GLN A 162 14.43 3.27 18.85
CA GLN A 162 15.51 2.90 19.76
C GLN A 162 16.85 2.73 19.02
N ASN A 163 17.94 3.09 19.71
CA ASN A 163 19.29 2.81 19.22
C ASN A 163 19.48 1.30 19.07
N GLY A 164 19.85 0.85 17.87
CA GLY A 164 20.03 -0.57 17.57
C GLY A 164 18.75 -1.28 17.09
N ALA A 165 17.64 -0.55 16.91
CA ALA A 165 16.44 -1.09 16.26
C ALA A 165 16.80 -1.70 14.90
N THR A 166 16.28 -2.88 14.66
CA THR A 166 16.38 -3.59 13.39
C THR A 166 15.68 -2.80 12.29
N ARG A 167 16.00 -3.14 11.04
CA ARG A 167 15.33 -2.57 9.88
C ARG A 167 13.82 -2.79 9.91
N ASP A 168 13.38 -3.98 10.34
CA ASP A 168 11.96 -4.32 10.42
C ASP A 168 11.24 -3.48 11.48
N GLU A 169 11.86 -3.28 12.64
CA GLU A 169 11.33 -2.39 13.68
C GLU A 169 11.24 -0.93 13.21
N GLN A 170 12.23 -0.46 12.45
CA GLN A 170 12.21 0.88 11.86
C GLN A 170 11.07 1.02 10.84
N MET A 171 10.81 0.01 10.01
CA MET A 171 9.66 -0.02 9.09
C MET A 171 8.34 0.01 9.86
N ASP A 172 8.20 -0.81 10.91
CA ASP A 172 6.99 -0.84 11.75
C ASP A 172 6.74 0.51 12.43
N ALA A 173 7.79 1.22 12.87
CA ALA A 173 7.69 2.55 13.46
C ALA A 173 7.21 3.61 12.46
N ILE A 174 7.59 3.51 11.18
CA ILE A 174 7.11 4.42 10.13
C ILE A 174 5.61 4.16 9.87
N GLU A 175 5.18 2.90 9.77
CA GLU A 175 3.77 2.54 9.66
C GLU A 175 2.96 3.03 10.88
N ALA A 176 3.49 2.87 12.09
CA ALA A 176 2.88 3.37 13.32
C ALA A 176 2.77 4.90 13.33
N THR A 177 3.79 5.60 12.85
CA THR A 177 3.79 7.07 12.71
C THR A 177 2.72 7.53 11.73
N ALA A 178 2.54 6.83 10.60
CA ALA A 178 1.47 7.10 9.65
C ALA A 178 0.07 6.92 10.27
N LEU A 179 -0.10 5.87 11.08
CA LEU A 179 -1.34 5.64 11.84
C LEU A 179 -1.60 6.77 12.85
N LEU A 180 -0.60 7.16 13.64
CA LEU A 180 -0.71 8.27 14.61
C LEU A 180 -1.07 9.59 13.93
N ALA A 181 -0.41 9.91 12.82
CA ALA A 181 -0.68 11.09 12.01
C ALA A 181 -2.15 11.17 11.58
N ARG A 182 -2.74 10.05 11.18
CA ARG A 182 -4.17 9.92 10.85
C ARG A 182 -5.05 10.10 12.09
N LEU A 183 -4.78 9.36 13.16
CA LEU A 183 -5.58 9.36 14.39
C LEU A 183 -5.62 10.73 15.08
N GLN A 184 -4.54 11.50 15.00
CA GLN A 184 -4.41 12.80 15.66
C GLN A 184 -4.77 13.99 14.77
N GLY A 185 -5.07 13.77 13.48
CA GLY A 185 -5.34 14.83 12.52
C GLY A 185 -4.13 15.76 12.27
N ARG A 186 -2.90 15.26 12.44
CA ARG A 186 -1.64 16.03 12.29
C ARG A 186 -0.73 15.52 11.16
N PRO A 187 -1.24 15.24 9.94
CA PRO A 187 -0.50 14.45 8.99
C PRO A 187 0.62 15.19 8.25
N SER A 188 0.87 16.48 8.50
CA SER A 188 1.82 17.27 7.70
C SER A 188 3.21 17.42 8.33
N ARG A 189 3.32 17.40 9.66
CA ARG A 189 4.62 17.56 10.35
C ARG A 189 5.45 16.28 10.28
N ASP A 190 4.82 15.14 10.53
CA ASP A 190 5.51 13.85 10.60
C ASP A 190 5.78 13.25 9.21
N TRP A 191 5.13 13.80 8.20
CA TRP A 191 5.22 13.36 6.81
C TRP A 191 6.63 13.41 6.24
N GLN A 192 7.30 14.56 6.32
CA GLN A 192 8.65 14.70 5.78
C GLN A 192 9.63 13.77 6.52
N SER A 193 9.48 13.65 7.84
CA SER A 193 10.30 12.75 8.64
C SER A 193 10.12 11.27 8.26
N MET A 194 8.89 10.84 7.92
CA MET A 194 8.65 9.49 7.39
C MET A 194 9.33 9.28 6.05
N LEU A 195 9.22 10.23 5.11
CA LEU A 195 9.89 10.13 3.80
C LEU A 195 11.42 10.09 3.94
N ASP A 196 11.99 10.93 4.81
CA ASP A 196 13.43 10.94 5.06
C ASP A 196 13.91 9.63 5.70
N ALA A 197 13.10 9.03 6.58
CA ALA A 197 13.39 7.71 7.17
C ALA A 197 13.33 6.59 6.12
N LEU A 198 12.32 6.60 5.25
CA LEU A 198 12.18 5.64 4.15
C LEU A 198 13.33 5.76 3.14
N ALA A 199 13.76 6.98 2.83
CA ALA A 199 14.92 7.22 1.97
C ALA A 199 16.20 6.60 2.55
N LYS A 200 16.47 6.81 3.86
CA LYS A 200 17.61 6.19 4.55
C LYS A 200 17.55 4.67 4.51
N LEU A 201 16.37 4.09 4.74
CA LEU A 201 16.17 2.65 4.66
C LEU A 201 16.45 2.13 3.23
N ARG A 202 15.92 2.79 2.22
CA ARG A 202 16.15 2.44 0.80
C ARG A 202 17.62 2.51 0.42
N ASP A 203 18.35 3.52 0.91
CA ASP A 203 19.78 3.68 0.61
C ASP A 203 20.63 2.61 1.31
N ALA A 204 20.22 2.17 2.51
CA ALA A 204 20.90 1.12 3.26
C ALA A 204 20.73 -0.30 2.66
N ASP A 205 19.57 -0.58 2.07
CA ASP A 205 19.31 -1.83 1.32
C ASP A 205 18.41 -1.54 0.13
N GLN A 206 19.03 -1.53 -1.05
CA GLN A 206 18.35 -1.24 -2.31
C GLN A 206 17.51 -2.42 -2.83
N LEU A 207 17.72 -3.63 -2.28
CA LEU A 207 16.99 -4.84 -2.65
C LEU A 207 15.72 -5.04 -1.82
N ASP A 208 15.49 -4.26 -0.77
CA ASP A 208 14.23 -4.30 -0.03
C ASP A 208 13.17 -3.44 -0.74
N PRO A 209 12.06 -4.02 -1.23
CA PRO A 209 11.01 -3.24 -1.88
C PRO A 209 10.13 -2.48 -0.88
N ARG A 210 10.11 -2.87 0.40
CA ARG A 210 9.12 -2.35 1.37
C ARG A 210 9.18 -0.84 1.60
N PRO A 211 10.36 -0.19 1.72
CA PRO A 211 10.40 1.25 1.90
C PRO A 211 9.74 2.01 0.74
N ARG A 212 9.99 1.57 -0.50
CA ARG A 212 9.38 2.18 -1.71
C ARG A 212 7.88 1.95 -1.77
N LEU A 213 7.43 0.75 -1.44
CA LEU A 213 6.00 0.43 -1.41
C LEU A 213 5.26 1.26 -0.35
N LEU A 214 5.86 1.45 0.82
CA LEU A 214 5.30 2.29 1.88
C LEU A 214 5.33 3.78 1.49
N GLU A 215 6.42 4.27 0.93
CA GLU A 215 6.53 5.63 0.38
C GLU A 215 5.44 5.90 -0.66
N GLY A 216 5.27 5.00 -1.63
CA GLY A 216 4.24 5.11 -2.66
C GLY A 216 2.83 5.16 -2.07
N ARG A 217 2.52 4.26 -1.13
CA ARG A 217 1.22 4.25 -0.42
C ARG A 217 0.98 5.57 0.31
N LEU A 218 1.98 6.04 1.04
CA LEU A 218 1.94 7.31 1.74
C LEU A 218 1.65 8.45 0.74
N LEU A 219 2.35 8.49 -0.40
CA LEU A 219 2.24 9.59 -1.38
C LEU A 219 0.84 9.64 -2.00
N VAL A 220 0.26 8.48 -2.30
CA VAL A 220 -1.12 8.37 -2.76
C VAL A 220 -2.10 8.91 -1.71
N GLN A 221 -1.88 8.64 -0.42
CA GLN A 221 -2.73 9.18 0.67
C GLN A 221 -2.66 10.71 0.81
N LYS A 222 -1.67 11.37 0.19
CA LYS A 222 -1.47 12.83 0.21
C LYS A 222 -1.90 13.51 -1.09
N ASP A 223 -2.72 12.84 -1.89
CA ASP A 223 -3.15 13.32 -3.21
C ASP A 223 -1.98 13.57 -4.18
N ARG A 224 -0.79 13.00 -3.90
CA ARG A 224 0.38 13.01 -4.79
C ARG A 224 0.41 11.74 -5.62
N PHE A 225 -0.66 11.53 -6.40
CA PHE A 225 -0.91 10.28 -7.11
C PHE A 225 0.21 9.89 -8.07
N GLU A 226 0.68 10.82 -8.92
CA GLU A 226 1.74 10.55 -9.90
C GLU A 226 3.06 10.12 -9.24
N ASP A 227 3.48 10.83 -8.19
CA ASP A 227 4.68 10.48 -7.41
C ASP A 227 4.51 9.12 -6.71
N GLY A 228 3.31 8.84 -6.20
CA GLY A 228 2.98 7.58 -5.54
C GLY A 228 3.00 6.39 -6.50
N VAL A 229 2.45 6.56 -7.70
CA VAL A 229 2.47 5.52 -8.75
C VAL A 229 3.90 5.25 -9.20
N ALA A 230 4.73 6.29 -9.40
CA ALA A 230 6.13 6.12 -9.78
C ALA A 230 6.91 5.30 -8.74
N ALA A 231 6.70 5.56 -7.44
CA ALA A 231 7.34 4.80 -6.36
C ALA A 231 6.90 3.33 -6.30
N LEU A 232 5.67 3.01 -6.72
CA LEU A 232 5.13 1.64 -6.73
C LEU A 232 5.58 0.80 -7.94
N GLN A 233 6.25 1.40 -8.92
CA GLN A 233 6.66 0.74 -10.16
C GLN A 233 8.10 0.18 -10.14
N GLU A 234 8.90 0.49 -9.12
CA GLU A 234 10.28 0.01 -8.93
C GLU A 234 10.38 -1.30 -8.13
#